data_AF-A0A443Q879-F1
#
_entry.id   AF-A0A443Q879-F1
#
_cell.length_a   1.000
_cell.length_b   1.000
_cell.length_c   1.000
_cell.angle_alpha   90.00
_cell.angle_beta   90.00
_cell.angle_gamma   90.00
#
_symmetry.space_group_name_H-M   'P 1'
#
loop_
_entity.id
_entity.type
_entity.pdbx_description
1 polymer ?
#
loop_
_entity_poly.entity_id
_entity_poly.type
_entity_poly.pdbx_seq_one_letter_code
_entity_poly.pdbx_strand_id
1 'polypeptide(L)'
;MNVMAFDVYQVFRRRTRRENSTKIAIKYSLYAWLVPSFIVLIALCNEFLLPTNDYQPLYGIKMCWISQRMALLIFFAIPLMLILAMNIIFFILTLIILIKLKKATQMVNEKKENKIRFKLYLKIFVLMGLTWCFAFIASFNGVSFLWYPFIVLNGLQGVFIFMSFTFKRKTFQQLKEVISKQKTTGSFVAQEATTSI
;
A
#
# COMPACT_ATOMS: atom_id res chain seq x y z
N MET A 1 0.99 0.99 -2.98
CA MET A 1 0.44 -0.24 -3.59
C MET A 1 1.45 -0.89 -4.53
N ASN A 2 1.91 -0.19 -5.58
CA ASN A 2 2.79 -0.75 -6.61
C ASN A 2 4.09 -1.37 -6.07
N VAL A 3 4.86 -0.60 -5.29
CA VAL A 3 6.08 -1.10 -4.63
C VAL A 3 5.81 -2.37 -3.81
N MET A 4 4.70 -2.43 -3.08
CA MET A 4 4.35 -3.58 -2.26
C MET A 4 3.98 -4.80 -3.13
N ALA A 5 3.22 -4.61 -4.21
CA ALA A 5 2.88 -5.68 -5.15
C ALA A 5 4.14 -6.25 -5.82
N PHE A 6 5.06 -5.37 -6.21
CA PHE A 6 6.34 -5.75 -6.79
C PHE A 6 7.27 -6.47 -5.79
N ASP A 7 7.34 -5.99 -4.54
CA ASP A 7 8.10 -6.64 -3.46
C ASP A 7 7.59 -8.07 -3.23
N VAL A 8 6.27 -8.24 -3.10
CA VAL A 8 5.63 -9.54 -2.95
C VAL A 8 5.95 -10.45 -4.13
N TYR A 9 5.78 -9.95 -5.36
CA TYR A 9 6.12 -10.69 -6.56
C TYR A 9 7.58 -11.15 -6.55
N GLN A 10 8.51 -10.28 -6.17
CA GLN A 10 9.92 -10.63 -6.07
C GLN A 10 10.19 -11.67 -4.98
N VAL A 11 9.58 -11.55 -3.80
CA VAL A 11 9.72 -12.52 -2.70
C VAL A 11 9.25 -13.91 -3.12
N PHE A 12 8.16 -14.01 -3.89
CA PHE A 12 7.67 -15.30 -4.39
C PHE A 12 8.47 -15.83 -5.58
N ARG A 13 9.02 -14.94 -6.41
CA ARG A 13 9.82 -15.32 -7.59
C ARG A 13 11.25 -15.72 -7.23
N ARG A 14 11.90 -15.02 -6.30
CA ARG A 14 13.30 -15.26 -5.91
C ARG A 14 13.31 -16.00 -4.57
N ARG A 15 13.65 -17.30 -4.59
CA ARG A 15 13.67 -18.15 -3.37
C ARG A 15 14.60 -17.63 -2.27
N THR A 16 15.66 -16.89 -2.58
CA THR A 16 16.48 -16.17 -1.58
C THR A 16 17.42 -15.25 -2.36
N ARG A 17 17.39 -13.92 -2.14
CA ARG A 17 18.58 -13.10 -2.42
C ARG A 17 18.69 -12.02 -1.35
N ARG A 18 19.75 -12.16 -0.56
CA ARG A 18 20.15 -11.32 0.56
C ARG A 18 20.84 -10.06 0.01
N GLU A 19 20.11 -9.25 -0.75
CA GLU A 19 20.53 -7.86 -0.98
C GLU A 19 20.31 -7.07 0.32
N ASN A 20 21.16 -6.08 0.61
CA ASN A 20 21.01 -5.25 1.81
C ASN A 20 19.61 -4.62 1.83
N SER A 21 18.75 -5.09 2.74
CA SER A 21 17.34 -4.70 2.87
C SER A 21 17.15 -3.17 2.86
N THR A 22 18.05 -2.45 3.52
CA THR A 22 18.06 -0.97 3.57
C THR A 22 18.25 -0.33 2.19
N LYS A 23 19.15 -0.85 1.35
CA LYS A 23 19.40 -0.29 0.00
C LYS A 23 18.19 -0.48 -0.91
N ILE A 24 17.54 -1.65 -0.83
CA ILE A 24 16.30 -1.92 -1.55
C ILE A 24 15.18 -0.98 -1.09
N ALA A 25 15.01 -0.82 0.23
CA ALA A 25 13.99 0.06 0.80
C ALA A 25 14.18 1.52 0.37
N ILE A 26 15.43 2.02 0.36
CA ILE A 26 15.74 3.38 -0.12
C ILE A 26 15.40 3.51 -1.60
N LYS A 27 15.80 2.56 -2.45
CA LYS A 27 15.51 2.59 -3.89
C LYS A 27 14.00 2.63 -4.16
N TYR A 28 13.23 1.81 -3.45
CA TYR A 28 11.78 1.80 -3.58
C TYR A 28 11.12 3.07 -3.06
N SER A 29 11.65 3.65 -1.99
CA SER A 29 11.16 4.92 -1.44
C SER A 29 11.42 6.06 -2.41
N LEU A 30 12.65 6.18 -2.94
CA LEU A 30 12.98 7.17 -3.96
C LEU A 30 12.04 7.10 -5.16
N TYR A 31 11.79 5.89 -5.69
CA TYR A 31 10.83 5.71 -6.78
C TYR A 31 9.42 6.16 -6.40
N ALA A 32 8.93 5.77 -5.22
CA ALA A 32 7.57 6.08 -4.77
C ALA A 32 7.34 7.58 -4.52
N TRP A 33 8.39 8.33 -4.20
CA TRP A 33 8.32 9.78 -3.94
C TRP A 33 8.60 10.62 -5.18
N LEU A 34 9.63 10.27 -5.95
CA LEU A 34 10.06 11.08 -7.10
C LEU A 34 9.02 11.07 -8.21
N VAL A 35 8.40 9.92 -8.51
CA VAL A 35 7.44 9.81 -9.61
C VAL A 35 6.20 10.70 -9.37
N PRO A 36 5.50 10.65 -8.23
CA PRO A 36 4.39 11.56 -7.97
C PRO A 36 4.83 13.03 -7.89
N SER A 37 5.98 13.31 -7.25
CA SER A 37 6.48 14.69 -7.14
C SER A 37 6.74 15.31 -8.50
N PHE A 38 7.31 14.54 -9.43
CA PHE A 38 7.56 14.98 -10.79
C PHE A 38 6.26 15.28 -11.56
N ILE A 39 5.25 14.41 -11.43
CA ILE A 39 3.93 14.64 -12.06
C ILE A 39 3.27 15.90 -11.51
N VAL A 40 3.28 16.09 -10.19
CA VAL A 40 2.71 17.27 -9.53
C VAL A 40 3.47 18.53 -9.93
N LEU A 41 4.80 18.49 -10.00
CA LEU A 41 5.61 19.62 -10.42
C LEU A 41 5.25 20.08 -11.84
N ILE A 42 5.08 19.14 -12.78
CA ILE A 42 4.64 19.47 -14.15
C ILE A 42 3.23 20.07 -14.14
N ALA A 43 2.31 19.52 -13.34
CA ALA A 43 0.95 20.05 -13.23
C ALA A 43 0.94 21.49 -12.68
N LEU A 44 1.79 21.79 -11.68
CA LEU A 44 1.97 23.14 -11.14
C LEU A 44 2.62 24.08 -12.17
N CYS A 45 3.61 23.61 -12.92
CA CYS A 45 4.19 24.40 -14.01
C CYS A 45 3.12 24.77 -15.04
N ASN A 46 2.23 23.85 -15.42
CA ASN A 46 1.13 24.17 -16.33
C ASN A 46 0.13 25.17 -15.71
N GLU A 47 -0.12 25.09 -14.40
CA GLU A 47 -0.99 26.04 -13.70
C GLU A 47 -0.44 27.48 -13.72
N PHE A 48 0.87 27.65 -13.46
CA PHE A 48 1.47 28.97 -13.25
C PHE A 48 2.16 29.56 -14.48
N LEU A 49 2.76 28.73 -15.34
CA LEU A 49 3.55 29.20 -16.49
C LEU A 49 2.76 29.17 -17.81
N LEU A 50 1.67 28.40 -17.89
CA LEU A 50 0.90 28.20 -19.14
C LEU A 50 -0.62 28.38 -18.93
N PRO A 51 -1.08 29.58 -18.51
CA PRO A 51 -2.45 29.83 -18.06
C PRO A 51 -3.54 29.80 -19.16
N THR A 52 -3.18 29.53 -20.42
CA THR A 52 -4.13 29.44 -21.54
C THR A 52 -4.12 28.07 -22.22
N ASN A 53 -3.48 27.08 -21.61
CA ASN A 53 -3.33 25.74 -22.19
C ASN A 53 -4.49 24.83 -21.77
N ASP A 54 -4.90 23.92 -22.67
CA ASP A 54 -5.94 22.91 -22.41
C ASP A 54 -5.54 21.87 -21.35
N TYR A 55 -4.32 21.98 -20.81
CA TYR A 55 -3.76 21.13 -19.76
C TYR A 55 -3.64 21.83 -18.40
N GLN A 56 -4.15 23.06 -18.26
CA GLN A 56 -4.17 23.78 -16.99
C GLN A 56 -5.13 23.15 -15.95
N PRO A 57 -4.63 22.58 -14.83
CA PRO A 57 -5.48 21.89 -13.85
C PRO A 57 -6.67 22.69 -13.31
N LEU A 58 -6.55 24.02 -13.19
CA LEU A 58 -7.57 24.91 -12.62
C LEU A 58 -7.92 24.43 -11.20
N TYR A 59 -6.91 24.40 -10.34
CA TYR A 59 -7.05 23.91 -8.97
C TYR A 59 -8.00 24.81 -8.19
N GLY A 60 -8.96 24.23 -7.47
CA GLY A 60 -9.74 24.98 -6.48
C GLY A 60 -10.84 25.89 -7.04
N ILE A 61 -11.03 25.97 -8.37
CA ILE A 61 -11.98 26.92 -8.96
C ILE A 61 -13.44 26.54 -8.70
N LYS A 62 -13.83 25.27 -8.95
CA LYS A 62 -15.20 24.80 -8.71
C LYS A 62 -15.34 23.99 -7.42
N MET A 63 -14.28 23.25 -7.09
CA MET A 63 -14.18 22.29 -6.01
C MET A 63 -12.72 22.32 -5.54
N CYS A 64 -12.41 21.90 -4.31
CA CYS A 64 -11.04 21.71 -3.85
C CYS A 64 -10.38 20.47 -4.52
N TRP A 65 -10.26 20.52 -5.85
CA TRP A 65 -9.81 19.46 -6.74
C TRP A 65 -9.38 20.03 -8.12
N ILE A 66 -8.85 19.17 -8.99
CA ILE A 66 -8.57 19.48 -10.40
C ILE A 66 -9.90 19.67 -11.14
N SER A 67 -10.19 20.89 -11.60
CA SER A 67 -11.47 21.20 -12.25
C SER A 67 -11.46 20.87 -13.75
N GLN A 68 -10.31 20.94 -14.40
CA GLN A 68 -10.19 20.70 -15.84
C GLN A 68 -10.11 19.20 -16.15
N ARG A 69 -10.97 18.72 -17.07
CA ARG A 69 -11.07 17.29 -17.41
C ARG A 69 -9.79 16.73 -18.05
N MET A 70 -9.18 17.47 -18.99
CA MET A 70 -7.97 17.01 -19.68
C MET A 70 -6.77 16.92 -18.74
N ALA A 71 -6.56 17.93 -17.90
CA ALA A 71 -5.55 17.88 -16.83
C ALA A 71 -5.81 16.73 -15.84
N LEU A 72 -7.06 16.51 -15.43
CA LEU A 72 -7.42 15.39 -14.54
C LEU A 72 -7.08 14.04 -15.20
N LEU A 73 -7.38 13.87 -16.49
CA LEU A 73 -7.03 12.65 -17.21
C LEU A 73 -5.53 12.43 -17.28
N ILE A 74 -4.76 13.44 -17.66
CA ILE A 74 -3.32 13.32 -17.92
C ILE A 74 -2.51 13.23 -16.63
N PHE A 75 -2.75 14.10 -15.65
CA PHE A 75 -1.95 14.18 -14.43
C PHE A 75 -2.40 13.21 -13.35
N PHE A 76 -3.61 12.66 -13.44
CA PHE A 76 -4.15 11.77 -12.41
C PHE A 76 -4.65 10.45 -12.95
N ALA A 77 -5.66 10.44 -13.84
CA ALA A 77 -6.35 9.22 -14.23
C ALA A 77 -5.45 8.24 -15.00
N ILE A 78 -4.68 8.71 -15.98
CA ILE A 78 -3.78 7.88 -16.79
C ILE A 78 -2.66 7.26 -15.92
N PRO A 79 -1.86 8.04 -15.14
CA PRO A 79 -0.86 7.48 -14.24
C PRO A 79 -1.45 6.47 -13.26
N LEU A 80 -2.61 6.77 -12.69
CA LEU A 80 -3.32 5.88 -11.78
C LEU A 80 -3.72 4.56 -12.46
N MET A 81 -4.33 4.62 -13.64
CA MET A 81 -4.75 3.43 -14.39
C MET A 81 -3.56 2.56 -14.77
N LEU A 82 -2.45 3.15 -15.19
CA LEU A 82 -1.21 2.42 -15.46
C LEU A 82 -0.71 1.69 -14.22
N ILE A 83 -0.70 2.37 -13.06
CA ILE A 83 -0.31 1.76 -11.78
C ILE A 83 -1.26 0.62 -11.40
N LEU A 84 -2.57 0.79 -11.55
CA LEU A 84 -3.56 -0.25 -11.27
C LEU A 84 -3.38 -1.46 -12.19
N ALA A 85 -3.16 -1.25 -13.49
CA ALA A 85 -2.89 -2.31 -14.45
C ALA A 85 -1.62 -3.10 -14.09
N MET A 86 -0.52 -2.40 -13.76
CA MET A 86 0.73 -3.05 -13.32
C MET A 86 0.51 -3.86 -12.03
N ASN A 87 -0.29 -3.36 -11.09
CA ASN A 87 -0.63 -4.09 -9.87
C ASN A 87 -1.42 -5.38 -10.17
N ILE A 88 -2.38 -5.34 -11.11
CA ILE A 88 -3.12 -6.51 -11.57
C ILE A 88 -2.16 -7.55 -12.16
N ILE A 89 -1.22 -7.13 -13.01
CA ILE A 89 -0.24 -8.02 -13.63
C ILE A 89 0.62 -8.71 -12.56
N PHE A 90 1.23 -7.95 -11.65
CA PHE A 90 2.03 -8.52 -10.56
C PHE A 90 1.23 -9.45 -9.66
N PHE A 91 -0.05 -9.12 -9.43
CA PHE A 91 -0.94 -9.96 -8.67
C PHE A 91 -1.19 -11.32 -9.35
N ILE A 92 -1.54 -11.32 -10.64
CA ILE A 92 -1.76 -12.54 -11.42
C ILE A 92 -0.49 -13.40 -11.44
N LEU A 93 0.67 -12.80 -11.72
CA LEU A 93 1.95 -13.51 -11.72
C LEU A 93 2.25 -14.15 -10.36
N THR A 94 2.02 -13.42 -9.27
CA THR A 94 2.21 -13.94 -7.91
C THR A 94 1.26 -15.09 -7.62
N LEU A 95 -0.01 -15.00 -8.04
CA LEU A 95 -1.01 -16.07 -7.86
C LEU A 95 -0.60 -17.35 -8.60
N ILE A 96 -0.13 -17.23 -9.85
CA ILE A 96 0.36 -18.37 -10.64
C ILE A 96 1.54 -19.04 -9.92
N ILE A 97 2.51 -18.26 -9.44
CA ILE A 97 3.65 -18.79 -8.68
C ILE A 97 3.16 -19.50 -7.41
N LEU A 98 2.22 -18.91 -6.69
CA LEU A 98 1.67 -19.49 -5.46
C LEU A 98 0.95 -20.82 -5.70
N ILE A 99 0.15 -20.93 -6.76
CA ILE A 99 -0.55 -22.17 -7.13
C ILE A 99 0.47 -23.26 -7.48
N LYS A 100 1.50 -22.93 -8.26
CA LYS A 100 2.60 -23.86 -8.60
C LYS A 100 3.34 -24.33 -7.34
N LEU A 101 3.65 -23.41 -6.41
CA LEU A 101 4.31 -23.73 -5.15
C LEU A 101 3.44 -24.59 -4.21
N LYS A 102 2.12 -24.40 -4.21
CA LYS A 102 1.18 -25.21 -3.42
C LYS A 102 1.12 -26.65 -3.93
N LYS A 103 1.16 -26.86 -5.25
CA LYS A 103 1.21 -28.20 -5.86
C LYS A 103 2.55 -28.90 -5.60
N ALA A 104 3.65 -28.15 -5.55
CA ALA A 104 5.00 -28.69 -5.42
C ALA A 104 5.46 -28.97 -3.98
N THR A 105 4.73 -28.57 -2.92
CA THR A 105 5.23 -28.80 -1.56
C THR A 105 4.16 -28.82 -0.46
N GLN A 106 4.11 -29.94 0.28
CA GLN A 106 3.35 -30.11 1.53
C GLN A 106 4.11 -29.69 2.80
N MET A 107 5.40 -29.33 2.72
CA MET A 107 6.21 -28.96 3.89
C MET A 107 6.77 -27.52 3.84
N VAL A 108 7.00 -26.97 5.05
CA VAL A 108 7.83 -25.81 5.44
C VAL A 108 7.09 -24.54 5.91
N ASN A 109 7.47 -24.10 7.10
CA ASN A 109 6.96 -22.98 7.91
C ASN A 109 7.16 -21.59 7.28
N GLU A 110 8.24 -21.38 6.50
CA GLU A 110 8.49 -20.12 5.77
C GLU A 110 7.41 -19.80 4.72
N LYS A 111 6.80 -20.83 4.13
CA LYS A 111 5.70 -20.67 3.16
C LYS A 111 4.43 -20.14 3.82
N LYS A 112 4.24 -20.37 5.13
CA LYS A 112 3.07 -19.92 5.87
C LYS A 112 3.10 -18.40 6.05
N GLU A 113 4.26 -17.84 6.39
CA GLU A 113 4.39 -16.39 6.54
C GLU A 113 4.23 -15.65 5.20
N ASN A 114 4.85 -16.15 4.13
CA ASN A 114 4.67 -15.57 2.79
C ASN A 114 3.21 -15.66 2.32
N LYS A 115 2.51 -16.78 2.58
CA LYS A 115 1.06 -16.91 2.32
C LYS A 115 0.21 -15.91 3.11
N ILE A 116 0.55 -15.66 4.39
CA ILE A 116 -0.14 -14.65 5.20
C ILE A 116 0.10 -13.25 4.64
N ARG A 117 1.35 -12.91 4.33
CA ARG A 117 1.70 -11.63 3.67
C ARG A 117 0.91 -11.46 2.38
N PHE A 118 0.89 -12.46 1.51
CA PHE A 118 0.10 -12.44 0.27
C PHE A 118 -1.40 -12.21 0.50
N LYS A 119 -2.02 -12.92 1.44
CA LYS A 119 -3.46 -12.74 1.76
C LYS A 119 -3.77 -11.31 2.23
N LEU A 120 -2.88 -10.71 3.01
CA LEU A 120 -3.03 -9.32 3.45
C LEU A 120 -2.95 -8.36 2.26
N TYR A 121 -1.94 -8.53 1.40
CA TYR A 121 -1.81 -7.72 0.19
C TYR A 121 -2.98 -7.89 -0.78
N LEU A 122 -3.53 -9.10 -0.91
CA LEU A 122 -4.76 -9.36 -1.68
C LEU A 122 -5.94 -8.54 -1.15
N LYS A 123 -6.19 -8.56 0.16
CA LYS A 123 -7.29 -7.79 0.77
C LYS A 123 -7.16 -6.31 0.44
N ILE A 124 -5.95 -5.79 0.56
CA ILE A 124 -5.65 -4.38 0.31
C ILE A 124 -5.78 -4.04 -1.19
N PHE A 125 -5.35 -4.94 -2.07
CA PHE A 125 -5.47 -4.79 -3.51
C PHE A 125 -6.94 -4.77 -3.96
N VAL A 126 -7.76 -5.71 -3.46
CA VAL A 126 -9.20 -5.75 -3.73
C VAL A 126 -9.88 -4.50 -3.23
N LEU A 127 -9.54 -4.04 -2.01
CA LEU A 127 -10.07 -2.79 -1.46
C LEU A 127 -9.78 -1.61 -2.40
N MET A 128 -8.54 -1.47 -2.86
CA MET A 128 -8.16 -0.44 -3.82
C MET A 128 -8.92 -0.55 -5.13
N GLY A 129 -8.98 -1.75 -5.72
CA GLY A 129 -9.71 -1.97 -6.97
C GLY A 129 -11.19 -1.60 -6.85
N LEU A 130 -11.86 -2.05 -5.79
CA LEU A 130 -13.27 -1.74 -5.53
C LEU A 130 -13.51 -0.24 -5.38
N THR A 131 -12.68 0.45 -4.59
CA THR A 131 -12.78 1.91 -4.43
C THR A 131 -12.68 2.62 -5.78
N TRP A 132 -11.70 2.26 -6.62
CA TRP A 132 -11.55 2.89 -7.93
C TRP A 132 -12.66 2.51 -8.92
N CYS A 133 -13.22 1.30 -8.85
CA CYS A 133 -14.40 0.93 -9.64
C CYS A 133 -15.57 1.87 -9.34
N PHE A 134 -15.85 2.20 -8.08
CA PHE A 134 -16.90 3.17 -7.73
C PHE A 134 -16.63 4.55 -8.34
N ALA A 135 -15.38 5.02 -8.29
CA ALA A 135 -15.00 6.31 -8.89
C ALA A 135 -15.22 6.33 -10.41
N PHE A 136 -14.81 5.29 -11.13
CA PHE A 136 -15.02 5.21 -12.58
C PHE A 136 -16.51 5.15 -12.92
N ILE A 137 -17.29 4.30 -12.25
CA ILE A 137 -18.73 4.17 -12.52
C ILE A 137 -19.44 5.50 -12.23
N ALA A 138 -19.10 6.18 -11.12
CA ALA A 138 -19.64 7.49 -10.78
C ALA A 138 -19.29 8.55 -11.84
N SER A 139 -18.05 8.51 -12.36
CA SER A 139 -17.56 9.47 -13.35
C SER A 139 -18.13 9.23 -14.76
N PHE A 140 -18.34 7.98 -15.18
CA PHE A 140 -18.85 7.64 -16.51
C PHE A 140 -20.38 7.74 -16.61
N ASN A 141 -21.10 7.33 -15.57
CA ASN A 141 -22.57 7.32 -15.58
C ASN A 141 -23.18 8.57 -14.94
N GLY A 142 -22.37 9.50 -14.43
CA GLY A 142 -22.85 10.72 -13.75
C GLY A 142 -23.62 10.45 -12.46
N VAL A 143 -23.54 9.24 -11.91
CA VAL A 143 -24.31 8.81 -10.74
C VAL A 143 -23.64 9.36 -9.47
N SER A 144 -24.13 10.50 -9.01
CA SER A 144 -23.58 11.22 -7.86
C SER A 144 -23.56 10.38 -6.57
N PHE A 145 -24.51 9.47 -6.39
CA PHE A 145 -24.61 8.60 -5.22
C PHE A 145 -23.39 7.67 -5.04
N LEU A 146 -22.71 7.28 -6.11
CA LEU A 146 -21.54 6.39 -6.03
C LEU A 146 -20.28 7.09 -5.51
N TRP A 147 -20.28 8.42 -5.40
CA TRP A 147 -19.19 9.15 -4.74
C TRP A 147 -19.17 8.95 -3.23
N TYR A 148 -20.32 8.74 -2.58
CA TYR A 148 -20.38 8.50 -1.12
C TYR A 148 -19.60 7.24 -0.70
N PRO A 149 -19.87 6.03 -1.25
CA PRO A 149 -19.10 4.85 -0.90
C PRO A 149 -17.63 4.98 -1.31
N PHE A 150 -17.32 5.65 -2.44
CA PHE A 150 -15.94 5.95 -2.80
C PHE A 150 -15.23 6.75 -1.71
N ILE A 151 -15.78 7.89 -1.29
CA ILE A 151 -15.20 8.78 -0.28
C ILE A 151 -15.03 8.03 1.05
N VAL A 152 -16.04 7.29 1.49
CA VAL A 152 -15.99 6.52 2.75
C VAL A 152 -14.93 5.42 2.70
N LEU A 153 -14.89 4.61 1.63
CA LEU A 153 -13.89 3.55 1.48
C LEU A 153 -12.47 4.12 1.37
N ASN A 154 -12.31 5.25 0.68
CA ASN A 154 -11.01 5.93 0.55
C ASN A 154 -10.57 6.51 1.91
N GLY A 155 -11.47 7.15 2.66
CA GLY A 155 -11.19 7.67 3.99
C GLY A 155 -10.84 6.57 5.01
N LEU A 156 -11.53 5.43 4.96
CA LEU A 156 -11.25 4.28 5.81
C LEU A 156 -10.07 3.42 5.34
N GLN A 157 -9.51 3.70 4.16
CA GLN A 157 -8.43 2.90 3.57
C GLN A 157 -7.20 2.81 4.48
N GLY A 158 -6.86 3.89 5.19
CA GLY A 158 -5.79 3.90 6.18
C GLY A 158 -6.06 2.94 7.35
N VAL A 159 -7.30 2.88 7.82
CA VAL A 159 -7.73 1.96 8.89
C VAL A 159 -7.61 0.51 8.43
N PHE A 160 -8.03 0.20 7.19
CA PHE A 160 -7.89 -1.15 6.64
C PHE A 160 -6.42 -1.58 6.51
N ILE A 161 -5.54 -0.66 6.11
CA ILE A 161 -4.09 -0.89 6.05
C ILE A 161 -3.55 -1.15 7.47
N PHE A 162 -3.86 -0.29 8.42
CA PHE A 162 -3.44 -0.44 9.81
C PHE A 162 -3.90 -1.77 10.41
N MET A 163 -5.17 -2.13 10.22
CA MET A 163 -5.72 -3.40 10.66
C MET A 163 -4.99 -4.60 10.03
N SER A 164 -4.64 -4.48 8.75
CA SER A 164 -4.00 -5.56 8.00
C SER A 164 -2.52 -5.77 8.39
N PHE A 165 -1.78 -4.69 8.70
CA PHE A 165 -0.35 -4.78 9.00
C PHE A 165 -0.02 -4.85 10.48
N THR A 166 -0.74 -4.11 11.34
CA THR A 166 -0.42 -3.96 12.75
C THR A 166 -1.05 -5.07 13.62
N PHE A 167 -2.32 -5.40 13.38
CA PHE A 167 -3.05 -6.43 14.15
C PHE A 167 -2.74 -7.85 13.69
N LYS A 168 -1.46 -8.23 13.67
CA LYS A 168 -1.05 -9.62 13.47
C LYS A 168 -0.91 -10.30 14.82
N ARG A 169 -1.41 -11.55 14.92
CA ARG A 169 -1.20 -12.39 16.12
C ARG A 169 0.28 -12.49 16.52
N LYS A 170 1.19 -12.52 15.55
CA LYS A 170 2.64 -12.47 15.80
C LYS A 170 3.07 -11.20 16.53
N THR A 171 2.58 -10.02 16.13
CA THR A 171 2.90 -8.74 16.79
C THR A 171 2.40 -8.74 18.23
N PHE A 172 1.18 -9.25 18.47
CA PHE A 172 0.63 -9.38 19.82
C PHE A 172 1.38 -10.41 20.68
N GLN A 173 1.83 -11.52 20.09
CA GLN A 173 2.66 -12.52 20.77
C GLN A 173 4.02 -11.93 21.17
N GLN A 174 4.68 -11.22 20.25
CA GLN A 174 5.94 -10.53 20.52
C GLN A 174 5.77 -9.43 21.58
N LEU A 175 4.69 -8.65 21.51
CA LEU A 175 4.38 -7.64 22.53
C LEU A 175 4.14 -8.29 23.90
N LYS A 176 3.38 -9.39 23.95
CA LYS A 176 3.14 -10.14 25.19
C LYS A 176 4.43 -10.71 25.77
N GLU A 177 5.34 -11.20 24.93
CA GLU A 177 6.67 -11.67 25.36
C GLU A 177 7.53 -10.55 25.93
N VAL A 178 7.55 -9.36 25.29
CA VAL A 178 8.29 -8.19 25.80
C VAL A 178 7.73 -7.72 27.14
N ILE A 179 6.40 -7.60 27.25
CA ILE A 179 5.73 -7.20 28.49
C ILE A 179 5.95 -8.25 29.60
N SER A 180 5.91 -9.53 29.26
CA SER A 180 6.14 -10.61 30.24
C SER A 180 7.59 -10.63 30.72
N LYS A 181 8.58 -10.42 29.83
CA LYS A 181 9.99 -10.30 30.22
C LYS A 181 10.25 -9.08 31.11
N GLN A 182 9.63 -7.94 30.82
CA GLN A 182 9.73 -6.75 31.67
C GLN A 182 9.16 -6.97 33.08
N LYS A 183 8.04 -7.70 33.20
CA LYS A 183 7.52 -8.09 34.52
C LYS A 183 8.51 -8.96 35.30
N THR A 184 9.14 -9.94 34.66
CA THR A 184 10.10 -10.85 35.32
C THR A 184 11.39 -10.14 35.74
N THR A 185 11.95 -9.27 34.91
CA THR A 185 13.13 -8.47 35.26
C THR A 185 12.83 -7.45 36.36
N GLY A 186 11.65 -6.82 36.34
CA GLY A 186 11.23 -5.91 37.41
C GLY A 186 11.06 -6.59 38.77
N SER A 187 10.54 -7.82 38.80
CA SER A 187 10.44 -8.61 40.04
C SER A 187 11.79 -9.06 40.60
N PHE A 188 12.78 -9.37 39.75
CA PHE A 188 14.13 -9.73 40.20
C PHE A 188 14.87 -8.54 40.84
N VAL A 189 14.80 -7.36 40.21
CA VAL A 189 15.43 -6.13 40.74
C VAL A 189 14.78 -5.69 42.06
N ALA A 190 13.46 -5.82 42.20
CA ALA A 190 12.76 -5.53 43.45
C ALA A 190 13.19 -6.49 44.59
N GLN A 191 13.42 -7.77 44.28
CA GLN A 191 13.81 -8.77 45.25
C GLN A 191 15.28 -8.61 45.70
N GLU A 192 16.20 -8.23 44.80
CA GLU A 192 17.58 -7.86 45.15
C GLU A 192 17.66 -6.62 46.05
N ALA A 193 16.83 -5.60 45.80
CA ALA A 193 16.76 -4.40 46.63
C ALA A 193 16.24 -4.64 48.05
N THR A 194 15.44 -5.69 48.26
CA THR A 194 14.88 -6.04 49.58
C THR A 194 15.81 -6.93 50.40
N THR A 195 16.75 -7.64 49.75
CA THR A 195 17.70 -8.55 50.40
C THR A 195 19.02 -7.86 50.80
N SER A 196 19.18 -6.59 50.41
CA SER A 196 20.39 -5.78 50.65
C SER A 196 20.26 -4.84 51.86
N ILE A 197 19.27 -5.05 52.72
CA ILE A 197 19.02 -4.31 53.98
C ILE A 197 19.25 -5.24 55.16
#